data_AF-A0AA96Q770-F1
#
_entry.id   AF-A0AA96Q770-F1
#
_cell.length_a   1.000
_cell.length_b   1.000
_cell.length_c   1.000
_cell.angle_alpha   90.00
_cell.angle_beta   90.00
_cell.angle_gamma   90.00
#
_symmetry.space_group_name_H-M   'P 1'
#
loop_
_entity.id
_entity.type
_entity.pdbx_description
1 polymer ?
#
loop_
_entity_poly.entity_id
_entity_poly.type
_entity_poly.pdbx_seq_one_letter_code
_entity_poly.pdbx_strand_id
1 'polypeptide(L)'
;MDRSYRLKMEERLKSNTLTKEYLLNCIAKHEKKINDLAYKEKQYRASNYNNHKLELDKLKEYRQPFVDVLMKEYRMSLDDIKIALQSVKDKNIPTNAVCDQIRGIITNGCYFLE
;
A
#
# COMPACT_ATOMS: atom_id res chain seq x y z
N MET A 1 6.01 -14.49 -1.73
CA MET A 1 4.61 -14.87 -1.49
C MET A 1 4.46 -16.37 -1.56
N ASP A 2 3.77 -16.96 -0.57
CA ASP A 2 3.41 -18.38 -0.59
C ASP A 2 2.54 -18.69 -1.82
N ARG A 3 2.74 -19.85 -2.45
CA ARG A 3 2.05 -20.20 -3.70
C ARG A 3 0.54 -20.32 -3.51
N SER A 4 0.10 -20.94 -2.42
CA SER A 4 -1.33 -21.10 -2.10
C SER A 4 -1.98 -19.74 -1.82
N TYR A 5 -1.27 -18.88 -1.08
CA TYR A 5 -1.71 -17.52 -0.82
C TYR A 5 -1.83 -16.68 -2.10
N ARG A 6 -0.81 -16.74 -2.97
CA ARG A 6 -0.81 -16.01 -4.25
C ARG A 6 -1.99 -16.41 -5.13
N LEU A 7 -2.26 -17.71 -5.23
CA LEU A 7 -3.37 -18.23 -6.05
C LEU A 7 -4.73 -17.76 -5.54
N LYS A 8 -4.96 -17.80 -4.22
CA LYS A 8 -6.20 -17.29 -3.60
C LYS A 8 -6.38 -15.79 -3.82
N MET A 9 -5.29 -15.03 -3.70
CA MET A 9 -5.30 -13.59 -3.97
C MET A 9 -5.64 -13.32 -5.43
N GLU A 10 -4.98 -14.00 -6.38
CA GLU A 10 -5.26 -13.84 -7.81
C GLU A 10 -6.71 -14.18 -8.18
N GLU A 11 -7.29 -15.21 -7.57
CA GLU A 11 -8.69 -15.57 -7.77
C GLU A 11 -9.64 -14.47 -7.28
N ARG A 12 -9.40 -13.93 -6.08
CA ARG A 12 -10.19 -12.82 -5.51
C ARG A 12 -10.04 -11.53 -6.28
N LEU A 13 -8.84 -11.25 -6.81
CA LEU A 13 -8.63 -10.08 -7.66
C LEU A 13 -9.32 -10.18 -9.02
N LYS A 14 -9.60 -11.39 -9.52
CA LYS A 14 -10.44 -11.58 -10.72
C LYS A 14 -11.90 -11.23 -10.48
N SER A 15 -12.41 -11.44 -9.26
CA SER A 15 -13.76 -11.02 -8.86
C SER A 15 -13.82 -9.61 -8.29
N ASN A 16 -12.72 -8.83 -8.40
CA ASN A 16 -12.55 -7.52 -7.78
C ASN A 16 -12.85 -7.50 -6.26
N THR A 17 -12.60 -8.62 -5.58
CA THR A 17 -12.77 -8.73 -4.13
C THR A 17 -11.51 -8.26 -3.43
N LEU A 18 -11.63 -7.19 -2.65
CA LEU A 18 -10.57 -6.63 -1.83
C LEU A 18 -10.72 -7.12 -0.40
N THR A 19 -9.59 -7.45 0.21
CA THR A 19 -9.52 -7.78 1.64
C THR A 19 -8.65 -6.77 2.36
N LYS A 20 -8.92 -6.56 3.65
CA LYS A 20 -8.05 -5.73 4.51
C LYS A 20 -6.58 -6.15 4.43
N GLU A 21 -6.31 -7.45 4.34
CA GLU A 21 -4.95 -7.98 4.31
C GLU A 21 -4.21 -7.57 3.03
N TYR A 22 -4.88 -7.62 1.88
CA TYR A 22 -4.25 -7.25 0.60
C TYR A 22 -3.91 -5.76 0.56
N LEU A 23 -4.80 -4.91 1.07
CA LEU A 23 -4.56 -3.48 1.19
C LEU A 23 -3.37 -3.19 2.10
N LEU A 24 -3.30 -3.83 3.26
CA LEU A 24 -2.18 -3.68 4.20
C LEU A 24 -0.85 -4.17 3.59
N ASN A 25 -0.85 -5.29 2.87
CA ASN A 25 0.35 -5.80 2.22
C ASN A 25 0.83 -4.86 1.10
N CYS A 26 -0.08 -4.25 0.33
CA CYS A 26 0.24 -3.23 -0.66
C CYS A 26 0.81 -1.96 -0.02
N ILE A 27 0.30 -1.54 1.14
CA ILE A 27 0.85 -0.41 1.88
C ILE A 27 2.27 -0.72 2.39
N ALA A 28 2.47 -1.90 2.98
CA ALA A 28 3.77 -2.34 3.50
C ALA A 28 4.86 -2.36 2.43
N LYS A 29 4.50 -2.61 1.16
CA LYS A 29 5.42 -2.58 0.01
C LYS A 29 6.25 -1.30 -0.08
N HIS A 30 5.61 -0.17 0.19
CA HIS A 30 6.21 1.15 -0.01
C HIS A 30 6.75 1.77 1.29
N GLU A 31 6.45 1.16 2.44
CA GLU A 31 6.75 1.71 3.76
C GLU A 31 8.25 1.94 3.98
N LYS A 32 9.07 0.93 3.65
CA LYS A 32 10.54 1.05 3.76
C LYS A 32 11.08 2.19 2.88
N LYS A 33 10.63 2.27 1.63
CA LYS A 33 11.09 3.30 0.69
C LYS A 33 10.63 4.70 1.11
N ILE A 34 9.41 4.83 1.64
CA ILE A 34 8.89 6.09 2.20
C ILE A 34 9.74 6.53 3.39
N ASN A 35 10.07 5.62 4.31
CA ASN A 35 10.90 5.94 5.48
C ASN A 35 12.32 6.36 5.08
N ASP A 36 12.94 5.64 4.14
CA ASP A 36 14.26 5.98 3.60
C ASP A 36 14.28 7.35 2.91
N LEU A 37 13.25 7.65 2.11
CA LEU A 37 13.12 8.94 1.43
C LEU A 37 12.79 10.08 2.40
N ALA A 38 11.97 9.84 3.41
CA ALA A 38 11.67 10.84 4.44
C ALA A 38 12.91 11.19 5.26
N TYR A 39 13.74 10.19 5.58
CA TYR A 39 15.02 10.42 6.24
C TYR A 39 15.97 11.24 5.36
N LYS A 40 16.12 10.87 4.08
CA LYS A 40 16.95 11.62 3.12
C LYS A 40 16.44 13.03 2.86
N GLU A 41 15.13 13.22 2.72
CA GLU A 41 14.52 14.56 2.58
C GLU A 41 14.90 15.44 3.77
N LYS A 42 14.77 14.93 4.99
CA LYS A 42 15.17 15.66 6.20
C LYS A 42 16.67 16.00 6.22
N GLN A 43 17.53 15.08 5.80
CA GLN A 43 18.98 15.29 5.75
C GLN A 43 19.39 16.33 4.71
N TYR A 44 18.75 16.32 3.53
CA TYR A 44 19.13 17.14 2.38
C TYR A 44 18.21 18.36 2.19
N ARG A 45 17.33 18.66 3.15
CA ARG A 45 16.35 19.75 3.08
C ARG A 45 16.96 21.14 2.82
N ALA A 46 18.18 21.37 3.28
CA ALA A 46 18.92 22.62 3.08
C ALA A 46 19.65 22.67 1.72
N SER A 47 19.79 21.54 1.04
CA SER A 47 20.31 21.49 -0.32
C SER A 47 19.16 21.71 -1.31
N ASN A 48 19.35 22.52 -2.35
CA ASN A 48 18.35 22.79 -3.41
C ASN A 48 17.96 21.54 -4.25
N TYR A 49 18.28 20.34 -3.78
CA TYR A 49 18.05 19.07 -4.45
C TYR A 49 16.68 18.47 -4.04
N ASN A 50 15.62 18.96 -4.67
CA ASN A 50 14.22 18.66 -4.32
C ASN A 50 13.67 17.31 -4.83
N ASN A 51 14.51 16.44 -5.41
CA ASN A 51 14.06 15.17 -6.00
C ASN A 51 13.51 14.18 -4.96
N HIS A 52 14.05 14.18 -3.73
CA HIS A 52 13.58 13.29 -2.66
C HIS A 52 12.16 13.62 -2.20
N LYS A 53 11.80 14.90 -2.15
CA LYS A 53 10.44 15.34 -1.81
C LYS A 53 9.45 14.91 -2.88
N LEU A 54 9.76 15.16 -4.17
CA LEU A 54 8.92 14.75 -5.28
C LEU A 54 8.67 13.24 -5.31
N GLU A 55 9.70 12.43 -5.06
CA GLU A 55 9.55 10.97 -5.03
C GLU A 55 8.76 10.49 -3.80
N LEU A 56 8.96 11.14 -2.65
CA LEU A 56 8.19 10.88 -1.43
C LEU A 56 6.70 11.17 -1.64
N ASP A 57 6.37 12.32 -2.23
CA ASP A 57 4.99 12.74 -2.46
C ASP A 57 4.30 11.78 -3.46
N LYS A 58 4.97 11.38 -4.53
CA LYS A 58 4.46 10.34 -5.46
C LYS A 58 4.13 9.02 -4.77
N LEU A 59 4.97 8.57 -3.83
CA LEU A 59 4.71 7.33 -3.10
C LEU A 59 3.54 7.47 -2.11
N LYS A 60 3.38 8.64 -1.49
CA LYS A 60 2.22 8.94 -0.64
C LYS A 60 0.93 8.94 -1.46
N GLU A 61 0.93 9.64 -2.60
CA GLU A 61 -0.21 9.67 -3.53
C GLU A 61 -0.57 8.28 -4.05
N TYR A 62 0.44 7.47 -4.41
CA TYR A 62 0.21 6.10 -4.83
C TYR A 62 -0.46 5.24 -3.76
N ARG A 63 -0.07 5.42 -2.49
CA ARG A 63 -0.59 4.66 -1.35
C ARG A 63 -1.98 5.11 -0.89
N GLN A 64 -2.33 6.37 -1.15
CA GLN A 64 -3.56 7.00 -0.65
C GLN A 64 -4.84 6.17 -0.90
N PRO A 65 -5.09 5.60 -2.09
CA PRO A 65 -6.30 4.82 -2.34
C PRO A 65 -6.46 3.60 -1.43
N PHE A 66 -5.36 2.92 -1.08
CA PHE A 66 -5.44 1.77 -0.16
C PHE A 66 -5.81 2.22 1.26
N VAL A 67 -5.21 3.32 1.72
CA VAL A 67 -5.48 3.90 3.04
C VAL A 67 -6.92 4.38 3.12
N ASP A 68 -7.40 5.05 2.08
CA ASP A 68 -8.78 5.56 2.02
C ASP A 68 -9.81 4.44 2.16
N VAL A 69 -9.60 3.30 1.48
CA VAL A 69 -10.48 2.13 1.60
C VAL A 69 -10.43 1.55 3.02
N LEU A 70 -9.25 1.42 3.61
CA LEU A 70 -9.12 0.92 4.99
C LEU A 70 -9.82 1.85 6.00
N MET A 71 -9.73 3.17 5.81
CA MET A 71 -10.36 4.14 6.70
C MET A 71 -11.88 4.21 6.51
N LYS A 72 -12.36 4.29 5.27
CA LYS A 72 -13.78 4.49 4.97
C LYS A 72 -14.59 3.21 5.13
N GLU A 73 -14.09 2.11 4.57
CA GLU A 73 -14.86 0.88 4.46
C GLU A 73 -14.60 -0.07 5.64
N TYR A 74 -13.32 -0.24 6.01
CA TYR A 74 -12.93 -1.09 7.14
C TYR A 74 -12.92 -0.35 8.48
N ARG A 75 -13.27 0.94 8.51
CA ARG A 75 -13.34 1.81 9.70
C ARG A 75 -12.06 1.79 10.55
N MET A 76 -10.90 1.62 9.92
CA MET A 76 -9.61 1.63 10.60
C MET A 76 -9.12 3.06 10.80
N SER A 77 -8.61 3.39 11.98
CA SER A 77 -7.86 4.62 12.18
C SER A 77 -6.46 4.52 11.57
N LEU A 78 -5.78 5.67 11.41
CA LEU A 78 -4.38 5.67 10.97
C LEU A 78 -3.47 4.89 11.94
N ASP A 79 -3.78 4.87 13.23
CA ASP A 79 -3.00 4.14 14.22
C ASP A 79 -3.27 2.63 14.14
N ASP A 80 -4.53 2.22 13.90
CA ASP A 80 -4.85 0.80 13.63
C ASP A 80 -4.10 0.29 12.40
N ILE A 81 -4.04 1.11 11.34
CA ILE A 81 -3.30 0.77 10.12
C ILE A 81 -1.81 0.61 10.43
N LYS A 82 -1.19 1.53 11.20
CA LYS A 82 0.23 1.40 11.60
C LYS A 82 0.48 0.14 12.41
N ILE A 83 -0.38 -0.18 13.37
CA ILE A 83 -0.27 -1.39 14.20
C ILE A 83 -0.38 -2.64 13.32
N ALA A 84 -1.36 -2.66 12.41
CA ALA A 84 -1.55 -3.78 11.49
C ALA A 84 -0.36 -3.98 10.54
N LEU A 85 0.27 -2.90 10.09
CA LEU A 85 1.46 -2.95 9.23
C LEU A 85 2.67 -3.60 9.92
N GLN A 86 2.81 -3.46 11.25
CA GLN A 86 3.87 -4.14 12.01
C GLN A 86 3.72 -5.67 11.99
N SER A 87 2.50 -6.17 11.74
CA SER A 87 2.20 -7.60 11.69
C SER A 87 2.27 -8.18 10.26
N VAL A 88 2.51 -7.35 9.24
CA VAL A 88 2.65 -7.80 7.86
C VAL A 88 3.93 -8.61 7.72
N LYS A 89 3.81 -9.83 7.22
CA LYS A 89 4.96 -10.70 6.97
C LYS A 89 5.61 -10.31 5.65
N ASP A 90 6.93 -10.13 5.62
CA ASP A 90 7.68 -9.81 4.39
C ASP A 90 7.36 -10.75 3.23
N LYS A 91 7.16 -12.04 3.53
CA LYS A 91 6.80 -13.04 2.53
C LYS A 91 5.45 -12.77 1.84
N ASN A 92 4.52 -12.05 2.47
CA ASN A 92 3.20 -11.72 1.94
C ASN A 92 3.18 -10.39 1.17
N ILE A 93 4.29 -9.66 1.13
CA ILE A 93 4.38 -8.40 0.39
C ILE A 93 4.27 -8.69 -1.12
N PRO A 94 3.27 -8.11 -1.82
CA PRO A 94 3.06 -8.34 -3.25
C PRO A 94 4.12 -7.67 -4.14
N THR A 95 4.06 -8.00 -5.43
CA THR A 95 4.78 -7.27 -6.48
C THR A 95 4.07 -5.95 -6.79
N ASN A 96 4.78 -5.00 -7.42
CA ASN A 96 4.17 -3.73 -7.82
C ASN A 96 2.98 -3.94 -8.77
N ALA A 97 3.07 -4.90 -9.69
CA ALA A 97 1.99 -5.22 -10.62
C ALA A 97 0.68 -5.60 -9.91
N VAL A 98 0.77 -6.33 -8.78
CA VAL A 98 -0.41 -6.67 -7.97
C VAL A 98 -0.93 -5.44 -7.23
N CYS A 99 -0.06 -4.59 -6.68
CA CYS A 99 -0.46 -3.32 -6.09
C CYS A 99 -1.16 -2.42 -7.12
N ASP A 100 -0.64 -2.36 -8.34
CA ASP A 100 -1.20 -1.58 -9.44
C ASP A 100 -2.58 -2.09 -9.85
N GLN A 101 -2.76 -3.42 -9.90
CA GLN A 101 -4.06 -4.04 -10.16
C GLN A 101 -5.07 -3.69 -9.07
N ILE A 102 -4.70 -3.84 -7.80
CA ILE A 102 -5.58 -3.50 -6.65
C ILE A 102 -5.93 -2.01 -6.68
N ARG A 103 -4.93 -1.14 -6.91
CA ARG A 103 -5.14 0.29 -7.03
C ARG A 103 -6.11 0.61 -8.17
N GLY A 104 -5.94 -0.03 -9.33
CA GLY A 104 -6.84 0.10 -10.47
C GLY A 104 -8.28 -0.29 -10.13
N ILE A 105 -8.47 -1.41 -9.42
CA ILE A 105 -9.79 -1.86 -8.95
C ILE A 105 -10.44 -0.79 -8.05
N ILE A 106 -9.69 -0.22 -7.10
CA ILE A 106 -10.16 0.84 -6.20
C ILE A 106 -10.52 2.10 -6.99
N THR A 107 -9.63 2.57 -7.85
CA THR A 107 -9.84 3.82 -8.61
C THR A 107 -10.99 3.72 -9.61
N ASN A 108 -11.27 2.50 -10.10
CA ASN A 108 -12.42 2.25 -10.97
C ASN A 108 -13.74 2.14 -10.19
N GLY A 109 -13.70 2.03 -8.86
CA GLY A 109 -14.88 1.97 -7.99
C GLY A 109 -15.68 0.67 -8.05
N CYS A 110 -15.19 -0.36 -8.76
CA CYS A 110 -15.90 -1.62 -8.97
C CYS A 110 -15.30 -2.74 -8.12
N TYR A 111 -15.42 -2.67 -6.80
CA TYR A 111 -14.90 -3.67 -5.88
C TYR A 111 -15.92 -4.19 -4.87
N PHE A 112 -15.69 -5.42 -4.41
CA PHE A 112 -16.40 -6.03 -3.29
C PHE A 112 -15.45 -6.15 -2.10
N LEU A 113 -16.00 -6.11 -0.89
CA LEU A 113 -15.24 -6.19 0.35
C LEU A 113 -15.52 -7.50 1.06
N GLU A 114 -14.45 -8.07 1.63
CA GLU A 114 -14.49 -9.24 2.51
C GLU A 114 -13.61 -9.04 3.74
#